data_AF-A0A2N9G863-F1
#
_entry.id   AF-A0A2N9G863-F1
#
_cell.length_a   1.000
_cell.length_b   1.000
_cell.length_c   1.000
_cell.angle_alpha   90.00
_cell.angle_beta   90.00
_cell.angle_gamma   90.00
#
_symmetry.space_group_name_H-M   'P 1'
#
loop_
_entity.id
_entity.type
_entity.pdbx_description
1 polymer ?
#
loop_
_entity_poly.entity_id
_entity_poly.type
_entity_poly.pdbx_seq_one_letter_code
_entity_poly.pdbx_strand_id
1 'polypeptide(L)'
;MKKRKRGEKGVEEARGQQALKSKDVRGGQIADAIGRALLLPKDMRAWQGNNSAQMVKNLKRDSVMTERLLNESLIENDQLRELEKTASARVQEVERQHKSAEEGLQTAECQLVEISAKLERECDRSSGLQTENNKLRAELAEAWTAAQNAENAAQAFYDQGFEEATESLRSQLGRECNIYFLRGWVLALEQAAVDNNSKLYALGWEYQPFHLGIPENLEEVLVEGLKDYEAVEDPTDPKAVEDLRHQE
;
A
#
# COMPACT_ATOMS: atom_id res chain seq x y z
N MET A 1 47.32 90.79 15.98
CA MET A 1 46.63 91.44 14.84
C MET A 1 45.22 90.86 14.82
N LYS A 2 44.09 91.59 14.77
CA LYS A 2 43.79 92.95 14.35
C LYS A 2 42.64 93.45 15.25
N LYS A 3 42.76 94.72 15.65
CA LYS A 3 41.93 95.45 16.61
C LYS A 3 40.74 96.14 15.92
N ARG A 4 39.75 96.50 16.75
CA ARG A 4 38.68 97.55 16.59
C ARG A 4 37.48 97.10 15.74
N LYS A 5 36.23 97.45 16.08
CA LYS A 5 35.79 98.75 16.64
C LYS A 5 34.56 98.60 17.56
N ARG A 6 34.48 99.55 18.48
CA ARG A 6 33.58 99.73 19.62
C ARG A 6 32.58 100.86 19.27
N GLY A 7 31.34 100.74 19.76
CA GLY A 7 30.24 101.72 19.60
C GLY A 7 29.22 101.17 18.61
N GLU A 8 27.98 100.86 18.98
CA GLU A 8 27.03 101.71 19.71
C GLU A 8 26.50 101.06 21.00
N LYS A 9 26.68 101.77 22.11
CA LYS A 9 25.81 101.70 23.28
C LYS A 9 24.65 102.66 23.02
N GLY A 10 23.43 102.17 23.15
CA GLY A 10 22.24 102.99 23.28
C GLY A 10 21.15 102.62 22.30
N VAL A 11 19.99 102.25 22.85
CA VAL A 11 18.69 102.12 22.17
C VAL A 11 18.39 100.79 21.48
N GLU A 12 18.49 99.66 22.21
CA GLU A 12 17.57 98.54 21.92
C GLU A 12 17.26 97.66 23.13
N GLU A 13 17.27 98.25 24.33
CA GLU A 13 16.91 97.58 25.59
C GLU A 13 15.65 98.21 26.23
N ALA A 14 14.75 98.76 25.39
CA ALA A 14 13.54 99.45 25.84
C ALA A 14 12.31 99.23 24.93
N ARG A 15 12.16 98.04 24.32
CA ARG A 15 10.93 97.67 23.58
C ARG A 15 10.25 96.37 24.05
N GLY A 16 10.76 95.73 25.10
CA GLY A 16 10.14 94.54 25.70
C GLY A 16 9.25 94.80 26.92
N GLN A 17 9.19 96.03 27.43
CA GLN A 17 8.40 96.38 28.62
C GLN A 17 7.71 97.75 28.44
N GLN A 18 6.94 97.92 27.37
CA GLN A 18 5.93 98.99 27.35
C GLN A 18 4.70 98.52 28.11
N ALA A 19 4.56 99.07 29.32
CA ALA A 19 3.39 98.89 30.17
C ALA A 19 2.09 99.19 29.39
N LEU A 20 1.29 98.15 29.13
CA LEU A 20 -0.13 98.27 28.81
C LEU A 20 -0.89 98.71 30.06
N LYS A 21 -0.73 99.99 30.43
CA LYS A 21 -1.66 100.72 31.29
C LYS A 21 -2.52 101.61 30.38
N SER A 22 -3.46 101.02 29.66
CA SER A 22 -4.54 101.79 29.02
C SER A 22 -5.89 101.35 29.57
N LYS A 23 -6.65 102.33 30.06
CA LYS A 23 -8.01 102.26 30.63
C LYS A 23 -8.96 101.36 29.81
N ASP A 24 -9.90 100.73 30.51
CA ASP A 24 -10.84 99.63 30.18
C ASP A 24 -11.50 99.53 28.78
N VAL A 25 -11.38 100.55 27.91
CA VAL A 25 -12.11 100.63 26.64
C VAL A 25 -11.60 99.65 25.58
N ARG A 26 -10.28 99.41 25.52
CA ARG A 26 -9.66 98.59 24.45
C ARG A 26 -9.84 97.08 24.65
N GLY A 27 -9.86 96.63 25.91
CA GLY A 27 -10.05 95.21 26.25
C GLY A 27 -11.47 94.71 25.97
N GLY A 28 -12.49 95.54 26.23
CA GLY A 28 -13.89 95.22 25.93
C GLY A 28 -14.16 95.09 24.42
N GLN A 29 -13.56 95.94 23.60
CA GLN A 29 -13.71 95.90 22.14
C GLN A 29 -13.06 94.65 21.51
N ILE A 30 -11.88 94.25 22.00
CA ILE A 30 -11.19 93.04 21.52
C ILE A 30 -11.96 91.79 21.94
N ALA A 31 -12.44 91.73 23.18
CA ALA A 31 -13.33 90.67 23.64
C ALA A 31 -14.60 90.60 22.78
N ASP A 32 -15.12 91.75 22.33
CA ASP A 32 -16.29 91.84 21.45
C ASP A 32 -16.08 91.30 20.05
N ALA A 33 -14.96 91.65 19.42
CA ALA A 33 -14.59 91.07 18.15
C ALA A 33 -14.40 89.54 18.23
N ILE A 34 -13.71 89.05 19.27
CA ILE A 34 -13.44 87.62 19.47
C ILE A 34 -14.73 86.85 19.75
N GLY A 35 -15.59 87.36 20.63
CA GLY A 35 -16.87 86.75 20.96
C GLY A 35 -17.79 86.63 19.74
N ARG A 36 -17.84 87.66 18.88
CA ARG A 36 -18.63 87.60 17.63
C ARG A 36 -18.10 86.59 16.61
N ALA A 37 -16.79 86.35 16.59
CA ALA A 37 -16.17 85.42 15.64
C ALA A 37 -16.29 83.95 16.09
N LEU A 38 -16.31 83.68 17.39
CA LEU A 38 -16.25 82.32 17.94
C LEU A 38 -17.58 81.75 18.41
N LEU A 39 -18.59 82.59 18.68
CA LEU A 39 -19.87 82.13 19.24
C LEU A 39 -20.90 81.82 18.17
N LEU A 40 -21.68 80.76 18.41
CA LEU A 40 -22.84 80.44 17.60
C LEU A 40 -23.97 81.48 17.84
N PRO A 41 -24.90 81.68 16.89
CA PRO A 41 -25.96 82.70 16.99
C PRO A 41 -26.85 82.61 18.25
N LYS A 42 -26.94 81.42 18.86
CA LYS A 42 -27.67 81.21 20.12
C LYS A 42 -26.90 81.81 21.31
N ASP A 43 -25.59 81.59 21.37
CA ASP A 43 -24.73 82.04 22.47
C ASP A 43 -24.38 83.53 22.35
N MET A 44 -24.45 84.08 21.14
CA MET A 44 -24.23 85.50 20.85
C MET A 44 -25.23 86.43 21.59
N ARG A 45 -26.48 86.00 21.80
CA ARG A 45 -27.49 86.80 22.51
C ARG A 45 -27.22 86.91 24.01
N ALA A 46 -26.76 85.83 24.63
CA ALA A 46 -26.35 85.81 26.04
C ALA A 46 -25.07 86.65 26.25
N TRP A 47 -24.25 86.75 25.21
CA TRP A 47 -22.97 87.45 25.24
C TRP A 47 -23.10 88.99 25.10
N GLN A 48 -24.08 89.50 24.33
CA GLN A 48 -24.36 90.95 24.19
C GLN A 48 -24.94 91.62 25.45
N GLY A 49 -25.56 90.85 26.36
CA GLY A 49 -26.18 91.37 27.59
C GLY A 49 -25.23 91.54 28.78
N ASN A 50 -23.96 91.15 28.65
CA ASN A 50 -22.98 91.20 29.73
C ASN A 50 -22.14 92.48 29.68
N ASN A 51 -21.69 92.98 30.84
CA ASN A 51 -20.69 94.05 30.88
C ASN A 51 -19.30 93.50 30.45
N SER A 52 -18.49 94.32 29.79
CA SER A 52 -17.20 93.96 29.18
C SER A 52 -16.27 93.18 30.13
N ALA A 53 -16.24 93.54 31.41
CA ALA A 53 -15.44 92.84 32.42
C ALA A 53 -15.86 91.37 32.64
N GLN A 54 -17.16 91.07 32.53
CA GLN A 54 -17.68 89.71 32.67
C GLN A 54 -17.39 88.87 31.42
N MET A 55 -17.44 89.49 30.23
CA MET A 55 -17.11 88.84 28.97
C MET A 55 -15.64 88.44 28.91
N VAL A 56 -14.75 89.33 29.34
CA VAL A 56 -13.31 89.03 29.46
C VAL A 56 -13.07 87.86 30.43
N LYS A 57 -13.78 87.80 31.56
CA LYS A 57 -13.67 86.68 32.52
C LYS A 57 -14.15 85.35 31.93
N ASN A 58 -15.27 85.35 31.19
CA ASN A 58 -15.79 84.14 30.55
C ASN A 58 -14.85 83.65 29.44
N LEU A 59 -14.42 84.53 28.54
CA LEU A 59 -13.43 84.21 27.51
C LEU A 59 -12.13 83.65 28.11
N LYS A 60 -11.69 84.19 29.25
CA LYS A 60 -10.51 83.66 29.95
C LYS A 60 -10.74 82.23 30.48
N ARG A 61 -11.92 81.93 31.04
CA ARG A 61 -12.25 80.57 31.50
C ARG A 61 -12.35 79.60 30.33
N ASP A 62 -13.01 80.03 29.26
CA ASP A 62 -13.21 79.21 28.06
C ASP A 62 -11.86 78.93 27.38
N SER A 63 -11.00 79.93 27.24
CA SER A 63 -9.63 79.76 26.74
C SER A 63 -8.85 78.73 27.55
N VAL A 64 -8.88 78.81 28.88
CA VAL A 64 -8.19 77.85 29.76
C VAL A 64 -8.80 76.45 29.65
N MET A 65 -10.12 76.34 29.48
CA MET A 65 -10.78 75.04 29.29
C MET A 65 -10.43 74.43 27.93
N THR A 66 -10.46 75.21 26.85
CA THR A 66 -10.07 74.77 25.52
C THR A 66 -8.60 74.37 25.47
N GLU A 67 -7.70 75.12 26.12
CA GLU A 67 -6.29 74.75 26.27
C GLU A 67 -6.11 73.39 26.96
N ARG A 68 -6.88 73.13 28.03
CA ARG A 68 -6.85 71.83 28.72
C ARG A 68 -7.29 70.69 27.79
N LEU A 69 -8.42 70.87 27.10
CA LEU A 69 -8.95 69.86 26.18
C LEU A 69 -8.00 69.61 24.99
N LEU A 70 -7.35 70.65 24.47
CA LEU A 70 -6.34 70.51 23.43
C LEU A 70 -5.13 69.70 23.93
N ASN A 71 -4.66 69.98 25.16
CA ASN A 71 -3.54 69.23 25.73
C ASN A 71 -3.89 67.75 25.98
N GLU A 72 -5.11 67.46 26.41
CA GLU A 72 -5.62 66.08 26.55
C GLU A 72 -5.70 65.37 25.20
N SER A 73 -6.23 66.04 24.17
CA SER A 73 -6.28 65.51 22.80
C SER A 73 -4.88 65.25 22.20
N LEU A 74 -3.89 66.08 22.52
CA LEU A 74 -2.49 65.83 22.11
C LEU A 74 -1.93 64.56 22.76
N ILE A 75 -2.21 64.33 24.05
CA ILE A 75 -1.80 63.11 24.75
C ILE A 75 -2.48 61.87 24.14
N GLU A 76 -3.78 61.96 23.85
CA GLU A 76 -4.53 60.87 23.19
C GLU A 76 -3.97 60.58 21.79
N ASN A 77 -3.61 61.61 21.01
CA ASN A 77 -3.02 61.43 19.69
C ASN A 77 -1.66 60.71 19.76
N ASP A 78 -0.84 61.05 20.76
CA ASP A 78 0.43 60.35 21.01
C ASP A 78 0.20 58.87 21.33
N GLN A 79 -0.81 58.55 22.16
CA GLN A 79 -1.18 57.16 22.47
C GLN A 79 -1.70 56.41 21.23
N LEU A 80 -2.55 57.05 20.43
CA LEU A 80 -3.07 56.47 19.18
C LEU A 80 -1.95 56.15 18.19
N ARG A 81 -0.95 57.02 18.07
CA ARG A 81 0.22 56.80 17.22
C ARG A 81 1.04 55.59 17.67
N GLU A 82 1.21 55.38 18.98
CA GLU A 82 1.91 54.19 19.48
C GLU A 82 1.08 52.90 19.31
N LEU A 83 -0.25 52.99 19.45
CA LEU A 83 -1.15 51.88 19.13
C LEU A 83 -1.11 51.53 17.64
N GLU A 84 -1.10 52.52 16.75
CA GLU A 84 -0.98 52.32 15.30
C GLU A 84 0.34 51.63 14.93
N LYS A 85 1.47 52.07 15.51
CA LYS A 85 2.77 51.42 15.33
C LYS A 85 2.74 49.96 15.78
N THR A 86 2.16 49.70 16.95
CA THR A 86 2.04 48.35 17.50
C THR A 86 1.15 47.46 16.64
N ALA A 87 0.01 47.98 16.19
CA ALA A 87 -0.90 47.28 15.30
C ALA A 87 -0.23 46.96 13.95
N SER A 88 0.50 47.93 13.37
CA SER A 88 1.23 47.75 12.12
C SER A 88 2.30 46.66 12.23
N ALA A 89 3.08 46.65 13.31
CA ALA A 89 4.07 45.61 13.57
C ALA A 89 3.43 44.21 13.71
N ARG A 90 2.26 44.13 14.37
CA ARG A 90 1.52 42.87 14.49
C ARG A 90 0.98 42.38 13.15
N VAL A 91 0.47 43.26 12.30
CA VAL A 91 0.00 42.90 10.96
C VAL A 91 1.15 42.32 10.14
N GLN A 92 2.32 42.98 10.13
CA GLN A 92 3.49 42.49 9.39
C GLN A 92 3.98 41.11 9.86
N GLU A 93 3.99 40.86 11.18
CA GLU A 93 4.39 39.54 11.68
C GLU A 93 3.38 38.46 11.29
N VAL A 94 2.08 38.75 11.36
CA VAL A 94 1.03 37.81 10.91
C VAL A 94 1.13 37.55 9.41
N GLU A 95 1.40 38.56 8.59
CA GLU A 95 1.64 38.40 7.15
C GLU A 95 2.85 37.51 6.87
N ARG A 96 3.95 37.68 7.61
CA ARG A 96 5.14 36.83 7.49
C ARG A 96 4.84 35.39 7.87
N GLN A 97 4.09 35.18 8.95
CA GLN A 97 3.66 33.84 9.39
C GLN A 97 2.72 33.18 8.37
N HIS A 98 1.75 33.93 7.84
CA HIS A 98 0.85 33.44 6.79
C HIS A 98 1.64 32.98 5.58
N LYS A 99 2.58 33.80 5.09
CA LYS A 99 3.42 33.44 3.94
C LYS A 99 4.23 32.16 4.20
N SER A 100 4.82 32.04 5.38
CA SER A 100 5.53 30.81 5.76
C SER A 100 4.62 29.59 5.83
N ALA A 101 3.40 29.74 6.35
CA ALA A 101 2.42 28.65 6.44
C ALA A 101 1.93 28.23 5.05
N GLU A 102 1.75 29.18 4.13
CA GLU A 102 1.36 28.95 2.75
C GLU A 102 2.42 28.17 1.98
N GLU A 103 3.70 28.52 2.12
CA GLU A 103 4.83 27.76 1.55
C GLU A 103 4.89 26.33 2.11
N GLY A 104 4.60 26.16 3.40
CA GLY A 104 4.48 24.86 4.05
C GLY A 104 3.32 24.02 3.49
N LEU A 105 2.16 24.64 3.27
CA LEU A 105 1.00 23.99 2.67
C LEU A 105 1.28 23.53 1.24
N GLN A 106 1.85 24.41 0.40
CA GLN A 106 2.21 24.07 -0.99
C GLN A 106 3.20 22.89 -1.05
N THR A 107 4.16 22.83 -0.10
CA THR A 107 5.10 21.71 0.01
C THR A 107 4.36 20.41 0.35
N ALA A 108 3.44 20.44 1.31
CA ALA A 108 2.65 19.28 1.68
C ALA A 108 1.74 18.81 0.54
N GLU A 109 1.11 19.73 -0.19
CA GLU A 109 0.30 19.41 -1.37
C GLU A 109 1.12 18.70 -2.45
N CYS A 110 2.33 19.19 -2.74
CA CYS A 110 3.24 18.53 -3.69
C CYS A 110 3.61 17.10 -3.24
N GLN A 111 3.88 16.90 -1.95
CA GLN A 111 4.17 15.58 -1.40
C GLN A 111 2.97 14.64 -1.48
N LEU A 112 1.76 15.14 -1.23
CA LEU A 112 0.53 14.35 -1.34
C LEU A 112 0.33 13.85 -2.77
N VAL A 113 0.50 14.70 -3.78
CA VAL A 113 0.41 14.30 -5.20
C VAL A 113 1.44 13.21 -5.53
N GLU A 114 2.68 13.33 -5.05
CA GLU A 114 3.71 12.31 -5.28
C GLU A 114 3.34 10.97 -4.62
N ILE A 115 2.85 10.99 -3.38
CA ILE A 115 2.42 9.79 -2.65
C ILE A 115 1.22 9.15 -3.34
N SER A 116 0.22 9.93 -3.76
CA SER A 116 -0.93 9.43 -4.50
C SER A 116 -0.52 8.74 -5.80
N ALA A 117 0.41 9.32 -6.56
CA ALA A 117 0.92 8.69 -7.78
C ALA A 117 1.71 7.40 -7.48
N LYS A 118 2.44 7.32 -6.36
CA LYS A 118 3.12 6.08 -5.94
C LYS A 118 2.11 5.00 -5.56
N LEU A 119 1.06 5.37 -4.83
CA LEU A 119 0.01 4.45 -4.43
C LEU A 119 -0.71 3.85 -5.64
N GLU A 120 -1.07 4.67 -6.63
CA GLU A 120 -1.71 4.20 -7.86
C GLU A 120 -0.86 3.16 -8.60
N ARG A 121 0.44 3.42 -8.77
CA ARG A 121 1.38 2.47 -9.39
C ARG A 121 1.46 1.14 -8.63
N GLU A 122 1.46 1.18 -7.30
CA GLU A 122 1.47 -0.04 -6.49
C GLU A 122 0.12 -0.78 -6.55
N CYS A 123 -1.01 -0.08 -6.66
CA CYS A 123 -2.32 -0.69 -6.90
C CYS A 123 -2.36 -1.42 -8.26
N ASP A 124 -1.84 -0.80 -9.32
CA ASP A 124 -1.76 -1.42 -10.64
C ASP A 124 -0.85 -2.65 -10.62
N ARG A 125 0.32 -2.54 -9.98
CA ARG A 125 1.25 -3.65 -9.80
C ARG A 125 0.62 -4.80 -9.01
N SER A 126 -0.07 -4.49 -7.92
CA SER A 126 -0.77 -5.48 -7.10
C SER A 126 -1.85 -6.21 -7.89
N SER A 127 -2.63 -5.47 -8.69
CA SER A 127 -3.66 -6.03 -9.58
C SER A 127 -3.07 -6.95 -10.65
N GLY A 128 -1.92 -6.58 -11.22
CA GLY A 128 -1.16 -7.43 -12.13
C GLY A 128 -0.71 -8.74 -11.46
N LEU A 129 -0.09 -8.65 -10.28
CA LEU A 129 0.34 -9.83 -9.51
C LEU A 129 -0.82 -10.72 -9.09
N GLN A 130 -1.98 -10.16 -8.74
CA GLN A 130 -3.17 -10.93 -8.42
C GLN A 130 -3.67 -11.74 -9.63
N THR A 131 -3.61 -11.16 -10.82
CA THR A 131 -3.96 -11.84 -12.08
C THR A 131 -3.02 -13.00 -12.36
N GLU A 132 -1.70 -12.79 -12.22
CA GLU A 132 -0.70 -13.87 -12.37
C GLU A 132 -0.89 -14.97 -11.33
N ASN A 133 -1.17 -14.63 -10.07
CA ASN A 133 -1.41 -15.62 -9.02
C ASN A 133 -2.63 -16.49 -9.34
N ASN A 134 -3.71 -15.90 -9.83
CA ASN A 134 -4.90 -16.64 -10.25
C ASN A 134 -4.60 -17.57 -11.43
N LYS A 135 -3.79 -17.12 -12.41
CA LYS A 135 -3.36 -17.95 -13.53
C LYS A 135 -2.53 -19.15 -13.05
N LEU A 136 -1.54 -18.92 -12.20
CA LEU A 136 -0.69 -19.99 -11.65
C LEU A 136 -1.50 -21.01 -10.82
N ARG A 137 -2.51 -20.55 -10.08
CA ARG A 137 -3.43 -21.46 -9.36
C ARG A 137 -4.22 -22.35 -10.30
N ALA A 138 -4.66 -21.83 -11.44
CA ALA A 138 -5.35 -22.62 -12.46
C ALA A 138 -4.41 -23.66 -13.09
N GLU A 139 -3.22 -23.23 -13.52
CA GLU A 139 -2.19 -24.14 -14.07
C GLU A 139 -1.80 -25.24 -13.07
N LEU A 140 -1.68 -24.89 -11.79
CA LEU A 140 -1.38 -25.86 -10.73
C LEU A 140 -2.50 -26.92 -10.57
N ALA A 141 -3.77 -26.50 -10.64
CA ALA A 141 -4.90 -27.42 -10.55
C ALA A 141 -4.99 -28.37 -11.75
N GLU A 142 -4.71 -27.86 -12.96
CA GLU A 142 -4.61 -28.66 -14.18
C GLU A 142 -3.48 -29.68 -14.09
N ALA A 143 -2.27 -29.23 -13.69
CA ALA A 143 -1.12 -30.11 -13.51
C ALA A 143 -1.37 -31.20 -12.47
N TRP A 144 -2.03 -30.86 -11.36
CA TRP A 144 -2.37 -31.84 -10.32
C TRP A 144 -3.33 -32.91 -10.85
N THR A 145 -4.35 -32.50 -11.60
CA THR A 145 -5.32 -33.43 -12.21
C THR A 145 -4.66 -34.30 -13.27
N ALA A 146 -3.78 -33.73 -14.10
CA ALA A 146 -3.02 -34.48 -15.10
C ALA A 146 -2.10 -35.52 -14.45
N ALA A 147 -1.41 -35.16 -13.37
CA ALA A 147 -0.56 -36.08 -12.62
C ALA A 147 -1.37 -37.23 -12.01
N GLN A 148 -2.51 -36.93 -11.39
CA GLN A 148 -3.38 -37.98 -10.82
C GLN A 148 -3.90 -38.95 -11.89
N ASN A 149 -4.28 -38.43 -13.06
CA ASN A 149 -4.72 -39.27 -14.17
C ASN A 149 -3.59 -40.15 -14.70
N ALA A 150 -2.37 -39.62 -14.79
CA ALA A 150 -1.20 -40.38 -15.21
C ALA A 150 -0.86 -41.50 -14.21
N GLU A 151 -0.94 -41.23 -12.90
CA GLU A 151 -0.75 -42.23 -11.85
C GLU A 151 -1.80 -43.33 -11.94
N ASN A 152 -3.08 -42.97 -12.08
CA ASN A 152 -4.17 -43.94 -12.23
C ASN A 152 -4.01 -44.79 -13.50
N ALA A 153 -3.58 -44.18 -14.61
CA ALA A 153 -3.31 -44.90 -15.85
C ALA A 153 -2.13 -45.87 -15.70
N ALA A 154 -1.04 -45.42 -15.07
CA ALA A 154 0.11 -46.28 -14.79
C ALA A 154 -0.27 -47.47 -13.92
N GLN A 155 -1.05 -47.25 -12.85
CA GLN A 155 -1.56 -48.33 -12.01
C GLN A 155 -2.42 -49.31 -12.80
N ALA A 156 -3.35 -48.82 -13.63
CA ALA A 156 -4.17 -49.68 -14.48
C ALA A 156 -3.34 -50.53 -15.46
N PHE A 157 -2.27 -49.98 -16.04
CA PHE A 157 -1.34 -50.73 -16.88
C PHE A 157 -0.60 -51.83 -16.09
N TYR A 158 -0.17 -51.53 -14.85
CA TYR A 158 0.45 -52.53 -14.00
C TYR A 158 -0.52 -53.66 -13.63
N ASP A 159 -1.75 -53.32 -13.23
CA ASP A 159 -2.77 -54.29 -12.86
C ASP A 159 -3.13 -55.19 -14.04
N GLN A 160 -3.26 -54.61 -15.24
CA GLN A 160 -3.50 -55.36 -16.48
C GLN A 160 -2.36 -56.33 -16.77
N GLY A 161 -1.11 -55.85 -16.75
CA GLY A 161 0.06 -56.70 -17.03
C GLY A 161 0.21 -57.83 -16.00
N PHE A 162 -0.15 -57.57 -14.74
CA PHE A 162 -0.14 -58.57 -13.69
C PHE A 162 -1.19 -59.67 -13.94
N GLU A 163 -2.43 -59.31 -14.29
CA GLU A 163 -3.48 -60.28 -14.61
C GLU A 163 -3.12 -61.10 -15.86
N GLU A 164 -2.65 -60.45 -16.93
CA GLU A 164 -2.21 -61.14 -18.15
C GLU A 164 -1.07 -62.14 -17.87
N ALA A 165 -0.07 -61.73 -17.09
CA ALA A 165 1.03 -62.62 -16.69
C ALA A 165 0.54 -63.79 -15.83
N THR A 166 -0.39 -63.52 -14.91
CA THR A 166 -0.97 -64.53 -14.01
C THR A 166 -1.81 -65.55 -14.80
N GLU A 167 -2.64 -65.09 -15.73
CA GLU A 167 -3.43 -65.96 -16.62
C GLU A 167 -2.55 -66.78 -17.55
N SER A 168 -1.52 -66.16 -18.14
CA SER A 168 -0.54 -66.85 -18.98
C SER A 168 0.19 -67.94 -18.20
N LEU A 169 0.69 -67.64 -17.00
CA LEU A 169 1.39 -68.61 -16.15
C LEU A 169 0.45 -69.74 -15.69
N ARG A 170 -0.79 -69.43 -15.31
CA ARG A 170 -1.80 -70.44 -14.95
C ARG A 170 -2.09 -71.38 -16.12
N SER A 171 -2.21 -70.84 -17.34
CA SER A 171 -2.42 -71.61 -18.56
C SER A 171 -1.22 -72.50 -18.90
N GLN A 172 0.00 -71.96 -18.82
CA GLN A 172 1.24 -72.72 -19.03
C GLN A 172 1.39 -73.86 -18.01
N LEU A 173 1.24 -73.55 -16.72
CA LEU A 173 1.35 -74.54 -15.65
C LEU A 173 0.30 -75.65 -15.81
N GLY A 174 -0.95 -75.31 -16.13
CA GLY A 174 -1.99 -76.30 -16.35
C GLY A 174 -1.66 -77.23 -17.52
N ARG A 175 -1.08 -76.72 -18.62
CA ARG A 175 -0.69 -77.54 -19.78
C ARG A 175 0.41 -78.52 -19.40
N GLU A 176 1.48 -78.03 -18.79
CA GLU A 176 2.60 -78.85 -18.34
C GLU A 176 2.14 -79.94 -17.37
N CYS A 177 1.34 -79.58 -16.36
CA CYS A 177 0.81 -80.56 -15.41
C CYS A 177 -0.05 -81.63 -16.10
N ASN A 178 -0.88 -81.27 -17.08
CA ASN A 178 -1.69 -82.23 -17.82
C ASN A 178 -0.83 -83.16 -18.69
N ILE A 179 0.25 -82.66 -19.31
CA ILE A 179 1.18 -83.47 -20.09
C ILE A 179 1.82 -84.55 -19.21
N TYR A 180 2.39 -84.16 -18.06
CA TYR A 180 3.01 -85.12 -17.15
C TYR A 180 1.99 -86.10 -16.54
N PHE A 181 0.77 -85.64 -16.25
CA PHE A 181 -0.31 -86.50 -15.80
C PHE A 181 -0.65 -87.59 -16.83
N LEU A 182 -0.92 -87.19 -18.09
CA LEU A 182 -1.25 -88.12 -19.16
C LEU A 182 -0.12 -89.10 -19.44
N ARG A 183 1.13 -88.61 -19.43
CA ARG A 183 2.31 -89.46 -19.61
C ARG A 183 2.43 -90.51 -18.51
N GLY A 184 2.27 -90.10 -17.25
CA GLY A 184 2.25 -91.01 -16.11
C GLY A 184 1.09 -92.02 -16.20
N TRP A 185 -0.08 -91.59 -16.66
CA TRP A 185 -1.26 -92.44 -16.86
C TRP A 185 -1.00 -93.53 -17.89
N VAL A 186 -0.49 -93.17 -19.08
CA VAL A 186 -0.15 -94.11 -20.15
C VAL A 186 0.90 -95.12 -19.66
N LEU A 187 1.99 -94.66 -19.04
CA LEU A 187 3.04 -95.54 -18.51
C LEU A 187 2.50 -96.53 -17.47
N ALA A 188 1.56 -96.12 -16.62
CA ALA A 188 0.95 -97.00 -15.62
C ALA A 188 0.06 -98.07 -16.27
N LEU A 189 -0.70 -97.72 -17.31
CA LEU A 189 -1.53 -98.66 -18.06
C LEU A 189 -0.68 -99.69 -18.83
N GLU A 190 0.42 -99.24 -19.43
CA GLU A 190 1.41 -100.10 -20.09
C GLU A 190 2.03 -101.10 -19.11
N GLN A 191 2.46 -100.62 -17.93
CA GLN A 191 3.01 -101.49 -16.87
C GLN A 191 2.00 -102.50 -16.33
N ALA A 192 0.72 -102.15 -16.32
CA ALA A 192 -0.37 -103.04 -15.93
C ALA A 192 -0.83 -103.99 -17.05
N ALA A 193 -0.20 -103.95 -18.23
CA ALA A 193 -0.54 -104.73 -19.42
C ALA A 193 -2.02 -104.58 -19.85
N VAL A 194 -2.57 -103.38 -19.73
CA VAL A 194 -3.93 -103.06 -20.18
C VAL A 194 -4.00 -103.03 -21.71
N ASP A 195 -4.98 -103.70 -22.30
CA ASP A 195 -5.18 -103.73 -23.76
C ASP A 195 -5.34 -102.31 -24.34
N ASN A 196 -4.69 -102.04 -25.48
CA ASN A 196 -4.67 -100.73 -26.11
C ASN A 196 -6.05 -100.24 -26.60
N ASN A 197 -7.03 -101.15 -26.77
CA ASN A 197 -8.41 -100.76 -27.10
C ASN A 197 -9.26 -100.47 -25.84
N SER A 198 -8.65 -100.49 -24.65
CA SER A 198 -9.33 -100.19 -23.41
C SER A 198 -9.77 -98.73 -23.37
N LYS A 199 -11.01 -98.52 -22.91
CA LYS A 199 -11.55 -97.19 -22.62
C LYS A 199 -10.77 -96.44 -21.53
N LEU A 200 -9.93 -97.13 -20.77
CA LEU A 200 -9.07 -96.53 -19.74
C LEU A 200 -8.06 -95.52 -20.31
N TYR A 201 -7.65 -95.67 -21.58
CA TYR A 201 -6.80 -94.68 -22.25
C TYR A 201 -7.55 -93.37 -22.50
N ALA A 202 -8.83 -93.43 -22.87
CA ALA A 202 -9.67 -92.24 -23.06
C ALA A 202 -10.00 -91.55 -21.73
N LEU A 203 -10.14 -92.30 -20.63
CA LEU A 203 -10.45 -91.72 -19.31
C LEU A 203 -9.32 -90.84 -18.76
N GLY A 204 -8.05 -91.09 -19.12
CA GLY A 204 -6.96 -90.20 -18.74
C GLY A 204 -7.15 -88.77 -19.27
N TRP A 205 -7.77 -88.64 -20.44
CA TRP A 205 -8.10 -87.34 -21.03
C TRP A 205 -9.28 -86.64 -20.35
N GLU A 206 -10.27 -87.41 -19.90
CA GLU A 206 -11.43 -86.86 -19.19
C GLU A 206 -11.07 -86.38 -17.77
N TYR A 207 -10.12 -87.05 -17.10
CA TYR A 207 -9.74 -86.77 -15.71
C TYR A 207 -8.46 -85.92 -15.57
N GLN A 208 -8.17 -85.07 -16.55
CA GLN A 208 -7.03 -84.15 -16.44
C GLN A 208 -7.17 -83.21 -15.23
N PRO A 209 -6.08 -82.95 -14.48
CA PRO A 209 -6.11 -82.07 -13.30
C PRO A 209 -6.55 -80.63 -13.58
N PHE A 210 -6.24 -80.08 -14.76
CA PHE A 210 -6.59 -78.72 -15.14
C PHE A 210 -7.47 -78.71 -16.40
N HIS A 211 -8.70 -78.22 -16.29
CA HIS A 211 -9.60 -78.05 -17.45
C HIS A 211 -9.31 -76.73 -18.17
N LEU A 212 -8.41 -76.76 -19.14
CA LEU A 212 -7.94 -75.55 -19.85
C LEU A 212 -8.79 -75.15 -21.07
N GLY A 213 -9.99 -75.71 -21.24
CA GLY A 213 -10.67 -75.72 -22.55
C GLY A 213 -9.93 -76.61 -23.55
N ILE A 214 -10.53 -76.95 -24.68
CA ILE A 214 -9.89 -77.78 -25.71
C ILE A 214 -8.88 -76.89 -26.45
N PRO A 215 -7.56 -77.12 -26.35
CA PRO A 215 -6.59 -76.32 -27.08
C PRO A 215 -6.49 -76.87 -28.50
N GLU A 216 -6.55 -75.99 -29.49
CA GLU A 216 -6.48 -76.35 -30.91
C GLU A 216 -5.14 -77.02 -31.31
N ASN A 217 -4.12 -77.01 -30.43
CA ASN A 217 -2.76 -77.51 -30.70
C ASN A 217 -2.27 -78.61 -29.73
N LEU A 218 -3.15 -79.26 -28.97
CA LEU A 218 -2.73 -80.26 -27.96
C LEU A 218 -2.12 -81.53 -28.60
N GLU A 219 -2.50 -81.84 -29.84
CA GLU A 219 -2.01 -82.99 -30.59
C GLU A 219 -0.56 -82.80 -31.10
N GLU A 220 -0.13 -81.57 -31.39
CA GLU A 220 1.28 -81.26 -31.73
C GLU A 220 2.21 -81.35 -30.51
N VAL A 221 1.78 -80.85 -29.35
CA VAL A 221 2.61 -80.81 -28.13
C VAL A 221 2.85 -82.20 -27.52
N LEU A 222 1.87 -83.11 -27.62
CA LEU A 222 2.07 -84.50 -27.20
C LEU A 222 3.10 -85.24 -28.07
N VAL A 223 3.17 -84.90 -29.36
CA VAL A 223 4.15 -85.46 -30.28
C VAL A 223 5.55 -84.89 -30.04
N GLU A 224 5.67 -83.64 -29.61
CA GLU A 224 6.95 -82.99 -29.28
C GLU A 224 7.48 -83.45 -27.89
N GLY A 225 6.65 -83.41 -26.84
CA GLY A 225 7.07 -83.79 -25.47
C GLY A 225 7.38 -85.28 -25.27
N LEU A 226 6.95 -86.14 -26.20
CA LEU A 226 7.35 -87.54 -26.26
C LEU A 226 8.73 -87.74 -26.93
N LYS A 227 9.24 -86.76 -27.69
CA LYS A 227 10.55 -86.85 -28.36
C LYS A 227 11.74 -86.45 -27.47
N ASP A 228 11.54 -85.68 -26.41
CA ASP A 228 12.65 -85.10 -25.61
C ASP A 228 13.31 -86.06 -24.61
N TYR A 229 13.12 -87.39 -24.74
CA TYR A 229 13.73 -88.40 -23.85
C TYR A 229 15.04 -88.97 -24.38
N GLU A 230 15.83 -88.17 -25.08
CA GLU A 230 17.18 -88.56 -25.46
C GLU A 230 18.19 -87.43 -25.19
N ALA A 231 18.26 -86.98 -23.93
CA ALA A 231 19.48 -86.58 -23.23
C ALA A 231 19.16 -85.96 -21.87
N VAL A 232 19.18 -86.77 -20.81
CA VAL A 232 19.47 -86.25 -19.46
C VAL A 232 21.00 -86.19 -19.35
N GLU A 233 21.58 -85.00 -19.45
CA GLU A 233 22.90 -84.73 -18.87
C GLU A 233 22.73 -84.02 -17.51
N ASP A 234 23.51 -84.54 -16.56
CA ASP A 234 23.61 -84.21 -15.14
C ASP A 234 24.00 -82.73 -14.91
N PRO A 235 23.42 -82.00 -13.94
CA PRO A 235 23.71 -80.59 -13.75
C PRO A 235 25.06 -80.42 -13.04
N THR A 236 26.08 -80.04 -13.80
CA THR A 236 27.33 -79.51 -13.23
C THR A 236 27.17 -78.01 -13.01
N ASP A 237 27.02 -77.60 -11.75
CA ASP A 237 27.38 -76.24 -11.30
C ASP A 237 28.89 -76.27 -10.94
N PRO A 238 29.66 -75.23 -11.29
CA PRO A 238 29.92 -74.24 -10.25
C PRO A 238 30.07 -72.79 -10.74
N LYS A 239 29.53 -71.90 -9.90
CA LYS A 239 30.13 -70.63 -9.42
C LYS A 239 30.18 -69.40 -10.36
N ALA A 240 29.48 -68.38 -9.85
CA ALA A 240 29.95 -67.02 -9.50
C ALA A 240 30.33 -66.02 -10.61
N VAL A 241 30.24 -64.73 -10.22
CA VAL A 241 30.64 -63.49 -10.92
C VAL A 241 29.49 -62.92 -11.79
N GLU A 242 28.93 -61.72 -11.61
CA GLU A 242 29.38 -60.50 -10.91
C GLU A 242 28.20 -59.55 -10.59
N ASP A 243 28.42 -58.78 -9.53
CA ASP A 243 27.69 -57.59 -9.07
C ASP A 243 27.79 -56.46 -10.12
N LEU A 244 26.64 -55.99 -10.64
CA LEU A 244 26.54 -54.67 -11.26
C LEU A 244 25.32 -53.93 -10.71
N ARG A 245 25.57 -53.24 -9.60
CA ARG A 245 24.93 -51.97 -9.25
C ARG A 245 24.87 -51.05 -10.47
N HIS A 246 23.67 -50.62 -10.83
CA HIS A 246 23.46 -49.37 -11.56
C HIS A 246 22.67 -48.41 -10.68
N GLN A 247 23.32 -47.29 -10.38
CA GLN A 247 22.72 -46.05 -9.93
C GLN A 247 21.86 -45.50 -11.06
N GLU A 248 20.63 -45.10 -10.74
CA GLU A 248 20.06 -43.78 -11.03
C GLU A 248 18.86 -43.54 -10.11
#